data_AF-A0A7X8KDG8-F1
#
_entry.id   AF-A0A7X8KDG8-F1
#
_cell.length_a   1.000
_cell.length_b   1.000
_cell.length_c   1.000
_cell.angle_alpha   90.00
_cell.angle_beta   90.00
_cell.angle_gamma   90.00
#
_symmetry.space_group_name_H-M   'P 1'
#
loop_
_entity.id
_entity.type
_entity.pdbx_description
1 polymer ?
#
loop_
_entity_poly.entity_id
_entity_poly.type
_entity_poly.pdbx_seq_one_letter_code
_entity_poly.pdbx_strand_id
1 'polypeptide(L)'
;MKVKLSAVIITFNEEKNIERCINSIIDIADDIVVVDSFSSDRTKEICQSKGVRFVEHKFEGHIQQKNWAITQALYPHVLSLDADEAPDDKLKKSILAAKENFDADGYTMNRLTNYCGHWVRHCGWYPDKKLRLWDSRKGSWTGLNPHDCFKMESGSKIKHLDGDLLHYSYYTKDDHLKQIEKFTNILGKSMFEAGRKTSRVGIIAATIFKFFRDYFLKLGFLDGKAGFNISWLSAGATFKKYRKLLALQKNAKNMKNISIWASGNGSNAENIIKYFDNHKNIKIDHIICNNSKAGVIERAQRLNVDCFVFSRKDFSEGNAVLDKVIERKTDYIVLSGFLQMVPANIINKFPNAIINIHPALLPDFGGKGMYGSHVHEAVISSKKSESGITIHLVDEIYDHGKIIFQEKCEINENETPESLAEKIHKLEYKYFPKVIEDFILRK
;
A
#
# COMPACT_ATOMS: atom_id res chain seq x y z
N MET A 1 -2.83 6.73 47.53
CA MET A 1 -3.90 7.73 47.75
C MET A 1 -5.12 7.29 46.96
N LYS A 2 -6.33 7.43 47.52
CA LYS A 2 -7.56 7.08 46.81
C LYS A 2 -7.75 8.03 45.63
N VAL A 3 -8.00 7.48 44.45
CA VAL A 3 -8.23 8.24 43.22
C VAL A 3 -9.66 8.09 42.73
N LYS A 4 -10.11 9.06 41.93
CA LYS A 4 -11.34 8.93 41.15
C LYS A 4 -11.01 8.38 39.75
N LEU A 5 -11.87 7.52 39.25
CA LEU A 5 -11.67 6.76 38.02
C LEU A 5 -12.72 7.14 36.96
N SER A 6 -12.26 7.51 35.77
CA SER A 6 -13.10 7.62 34.58
C SER A 6 -12.95 6.36 33.72
N ALA A 7 -14.04 5.66 33.47
CA ALA A 7 -14.09 4.62 32.45
C ALA A 7 -14.44 5.21 31.10
N VAL A 8 -13.59 4.95 30.10
CA VAL A 8 -13.73 5.46 28.74
C VAL A 8 -13.95 4.27 27.81
N ILE A 9 -15.15 4.18 27.25
CA ILE A 9 -15.56 3.11 26.33
C ILE A 9 -15.70 3.70 24.94
N ILE A 10 -15.07 3.09 23.93
CA ILE A 10 -15.36 3.39 22.52
C ILE A 10 -16.30 2.34 21.95
N THR A 11 -17.23 2.74 21.08
CA THR A 11 -18.23 1.82 20.55
C THR A 11 -18.73 2.17 19.14
N PHE A 12 -19.27 1.15 18.47
CA PHE A 12 -20.04 1.24 17.22
C PHE A 12 -20.84 -0.05 17.03
N ASN A 13 -22.17 0.05 17.01
CA ASN A 13 -23.12 -1.05 16.85
C ASN A 13 -22.86 -2.23 17.81
N GLU A 14 -22.95 -1.97 19.11
CA GLU A 14 -22.66 -2.94 20.18
C GLU A 14 -23.83 -3.16 21.15
N GLU A 15 -25.07 -3.13 20.65
CA GLU A 15 -26.26 -3.37 21.48
C GLU A 15 -26.21 -4.71 22.23
N LYS A 16 -25.48 -5.69 21.70
CA LYS A 16 -25.31 -7.02 22.29
C LYS A 16 -24.39 -7.03 23.52
N ASN A 17 -23.41 -6.13 23.57
CA ASN A 17 -22.31 -6.18 24.53
C ASN A 17 -22.28 -4.99 25.49
N ILE A 18 -22.72 -3.81 25.04
CA ILE A 18 -22.51 -2.54 25.75
C ILE A 18 -23.16 -2.53 27.14
N GLU A 19 -24.34 -3.13 27.30
CA GLU A 19 -24.98 -3.26 28.60
C GLU A 19 -24.12 -4.06 29.58
N ARG A 20 -23.56 -5.19 29.14
CA ARG A 20 -22.70 -6.03 29.98
C ARG A 20 -21.41 -5.30 30.34
N CYS A 21 -20.82 -4.59 29.38
CA CYS A 21 -19.63 -3.75 29.62
C CYS A 21 -19.93 -2.73 30.73
N ILE A 22 -20.97 -1.91 30.58
CA ILE A 22 -21.34 -0.87 31.56
C ILE A 22 -21.64 -1.48 32.94
N ASN A 23 -22.50 -2.51 33.00
CA ASN A 23 -22.87 -3.15 34.27
C ASN A 23 -21.65 -3.73 35.00
N SER A 24 -20.61 -4.15 34.27
CA SER A 24 -19.41 -4.71 34.89
C SER A 24 -18.51 -3.67 35.58
N ILE A 25 -18.69 -2.38 35.28
CA ILE A 25 -17.84 -1.30 35.78
C ILE A 25 -18.60 -0.22 36.56
N ILE A 26 -19.92 -0.33 36.68
CA ILE A 26 -20.77 0.69 37.31
C ILE A 26 -20.42 0.92 38.79
N ASP A 27 -19.99 -0.12 39.49
CA ASP A 27 -19.63 -0.04 40.91
C ASP A 27 -18.14 0.32 41.15
N ILE A 28 -17.34 0.45 40.09
CA ILE A 28 -15.89 0.73 40.20
C ILE A 28 -15.49 2.10 39.64
N ALA A 29 -16.17 2.58 38.61
CA ALA A 29 -15.90 3.88 37.99
C ALA A 29 -16.74 5.01 38.62
N ASP A 30 -16.13 6.19 38.83
CA ASP A 30 -16.84 7.38 39.32
C ASP A 30 -17.42 8.23 38.17
N ASP A 31 -16.97 7.95 36.95
CA ASP A 31 -17.42 8.54 35.70
C ASP A 31 -17.36 7.47 34.63
N ILE A 32 -18.42 7.31 33.83
CA ILE A 32 -18.46 6.41 32.68
C ILE A 32 -18.85 7.24 31.47
N VAL A 33 -17.96 7.28 30.48
CA VAL A 33 -18.21 7.91 29.19
C VAL A 33 -18.12 6.88 28.07
N VAL A 34 -19.19 6.80 27.30
CA VAL A 34 -19.29 6.01 26.08
C VAL A 34 -19.17 6.96 24.89
N VAL A 35 -18.13 6.77 24.09
CA VAL A 35 -17.87 7.50 22.86
C VAL A 35 -18.28 6.65 21.67
N ASP A 36 -19.37 7.05 21.04
CA ASP A 36 -20.02 6.32 19.97
C ASP A 36 -19.70 6.88 18.58
N SER A 37 -19.53 5.99 17.63
CA SER A 37 -19.22 6.32 16.24
C SER A 37 -20.46 6.40 15.34
N PHE A 38 -21.55 6.95 15.86
CA PHE A 38 -22.87 7.01 15.21
C PHE A 38 -23.48 5.62 14.96
N SER A 39 -23.66 4.86 16.04
CA SER A 39 -24.37 3.58 16.02
C SER A 39 -25.78 3.74 15.45
N SER A 40 -26.19 2.75 14.65
CA SER A 40 -27.51 2.64 14.04
C SER A 40 -28.42 1.64 14.75
N ASP A 41 -27.89 0.91 15.73
CA ASP A 41 -28.60 -0.07 16.54
C ASP A 41 -29.05 0.52 17.88
N ARG A 42 -29.47 -0.32 18.84
CA ARG A 42 -29.96 0.14 20.15
C ARG A 42 -28.88 0.54 21.14
N THR A 43 -27.61 0.63 20.72
CA THR A 43 -26.48 0.99 21.61
C THR A 43 -26.73 2.29 22.38
N LYS A 44 -27.25 3.33 21.69
CA LYS A 44 -27.55 4.64 22.29
C LYS A 44 -28.65 4.55 23.35
N GLU A 45 -29.77 3.90 23.03
CA GLU A 45 -30.88 3.67 23.98
C GLU A 45 -30.40 2.96 25.24
N ILE A 46 -29.59 1.91 25.07
CA ILE A 46 -29.07 1.12 26.19
C ILE A 46 -28.19 2.00 27.09
N CYS A 47 -27.25 2.77 26.52
CA CYS A 47 -26.41 3.68 27.30
C CYS A 47 -27.23 4.71 28.07
N GLN A 48 -28.24 5.31 27.44
CA GLN A 48 -29.14 6.28 28.08
C GLN A 48 -29.91 5.66 29.25
N SER A 49 -30.43 4.43 29.09
CA SER A 49 -31.13 3.71 30.17
C SER A 49 -30.26 3.40 31.39
N LYS A 50 -28.94 3.31 31.20
CA LYS A 50 -27.95 3.12 32.28
C LYS A 50 -27.51 4.42 32.93
N GLY A 51 -27.91 5.57 32.39
CA GLY A 51 -27.53 6.88 32.93
C GLY A 51 -26.04 7.22 32.79
N VAL A 52 -25.33 6.60 31.85
CA VAL A 52 -23.91 6.92 31.58
C VAL A 52 -23.79 8.11 30.64
N ARG A 53 -22.65 8.80 30.63
CA ARG A 53 -22.41 9.87 29.67
C ARG A 53 -22.23 9.27 28.28
N PHE A 54 -23.01 9.73 27.32
CA PHE A 54 -22.96 9.26 25.93
C PHE A 54 -22.58 10.42 25.03
N VAL A 55 -21.53 10.26 24.23
CA VAL A 55 -21.01 11.30 23.34
C VAL A 55 -20.78 10.70 21.96
N GLU A 56 -21.26 11.40 20.93
CA GLU A 56 -21.08 10.97 19.54
C GLU A 56 -19.85 11.66 18.93
N HIS A 57 -19.01 10.88 18.25
CA HIS A 57 -17.81 11.39 17.59
C HIS A 57 -17.47 10.57 16.34
N LYS A 58 -17.18 11.26 15.23
CA LYS A 58 -16.84 10.62 13.97
C LYS A 58 -15.59 9.75 14.09
N PHE A 59 -15.69 8.51 13.62
CA PHE A 59 -14.56 7.59 13.64
C PHE A 59 -13.53 7.94 12.55
N GLU A 60 -12.35 8.39 12.97
CA GLU A 60 -11.22 8.70 12.09
C GLU A 60 -10.16 7.58 12.08
N GLY A 61 -10.20 6.69 13.07
CA GLY A 61 -9.27 5.58 13.27
C GLY A 61 -9.20 5.19 14.75
N HIS A 62 -8.72 3.98 15.06
CA HIS A 62 -8.71 3.47 16.44
C HIS A 62 -7.86 4.35 17.37
N ILE A 63 -6.66 4.74 16.93
CA ILE A 63 -5.76 5.60 17.73
C ILE A 63 -6.38 6.98 17.95
N GLN A 64 -6.93 7.59 16.89
CA GLN A 64 -7.55 8.91 16.91
C GLN A 64 -8.77 8.93 17.86
N GLN A 65 -9.67 7.96 17.69
CA GLN A 65 -10.86 7.82 18.52
C GLN A 65 -10.51 7.62 19.99
N LYS A 66 -9.52 6.77 20.30
CA LYS A 66 -9.11 6.50 21.68
C LYS A 66 -8.43 7.71 22.34
N ASN A 67 -7.58 8.44 21.63
CA ASN A 67 -6.99 9.68 22.15
C ASN A 67 -8.06 10.76 22.38
N TRP A 68 -9.00 10.92 21.45
CA TRP A 68 -10.10 11.85 21.62
C TRP A 68 -11.01 11.45 22.79
N ALA A 69 -11.35 10.17 22.91
CA ALA A 69 -12.23 9.67 23.97
C ALA A 69 -11.66 9.92 25.37
N ILE A 70 -10.33 9.84 25.56
CA ILE A 70 -9.67 10.20 26.82
C ILE A 70 -9.96 11.65 27.22
N THR A 71 -10.01 12.59 26.27
CA THR A 71 -10.27 14.01 26.56
C THR A 71 -11.67 14.26 27.12
N GLN A 72 -12.57 13.28 26.97
CA GLN A 72 -13.93 13.36 27.51
C GLN A 72 -14.01 12.89 28.96
N ALA A 73 -12.97 12.25 29.51
CA ALA A 73 -12.93 11.77 30.88
C ALA A 73 -12.97 12.94 31.90
N LEU A 74 -13.74 12.79 32.97
CA LEU A 74 -13.77 13.78 34.06
C LEU A 74 -12.54 13.72 34.96
N TYR A 75 -11.88 12.56 35.04
CA TYR A 75 -10.75 12.33 35.92
C TYR A 75 -9.52 11.85 35.13
N PRO A 76 -8.29 12.18 35.60
CA PRO A 76 -7.06 11.81 34.90
C PRO A 76 -6.75 10.31 34.97
N HIS A 77 -7.30 9.58 35.95
CA HIS A 77 -7.11 8.12 35.99
C HIS A 77 -8.18 7.48 35.11
N VAL A 78 -7.74 6.81 34.05
CA VAL A 78 -8.61 6.28 33.00
C VAL A 78 -8.55 4.76 32.97
N LEU A 79 -9.73 4.12 33.02
CA LEU A 79 -9.94 2.74 32.63
C LEU A 79 -10.49 2.72 31.20
N SER A 80 -9.67 2.41 30.22
CA SER A 80 -10.11 2.35 28.82
C SER A 80 -10.54 0.94 28.46
N LEU A 81 -11.76 0.79 27.93
CA LEU A 81 -12.33 -0.49 27.52
C LEU A 81 -12.89 -0.42 26.10
N ASP A 82 -12.89 -1.56 25.42
CA ASP A 82 -13.72 -1.75 24.23
C ASP A 82 -15.12 -2.24 24.67
N ALA A 83 -16.18 -1.92 23.91
CA ALA A 83 -17.56 -2.21 24.33
C ALA A 83 -17.90 -3.72 24.47
N ASP A 84 -17.06 -4.60 23.92
CA ASP A 84 -17.13 -6.05 24.04
C ASP A 84 -16.25 -6.62 25.16
N GLU A 85 -15.69 -5.76 26.02
CA GLU A 85 -14.87 -6.15 27.17
C GLU A 85 -15.60 -5.94 28.51
N ALA A 86 -15.37 -6.84 29.48
CA ALA A 86 -15.92 -6.74 30.83
C ALA A 86 -14.96 -7.37 31.87
N PRO A 87 -14.54 -6.68 32.94
CA PRO A 87 -13.73 -7.31 33.99
C PRO A 87 -14.50 -8.41 34.73
N ASP A 88 -13.84 -9.52 35.02
CA ASP A 88 -14.33 -10.53 35.95
C ASP A 88 -14.31 -10.01 37.41
N ASP A 89 -14.97 -10.72 38.33
CA ASP A 89 -15.08 -10.25 39.71
C ASP A 89 -13.73 -10.18 40.44
N LYS A 90 -12.74 -10.97 40.01
CA LYS A 90 -11.38 -10.92 40.55
C LYS A 90 -10.69 -9.63 40.10
N LEU A 91 -10.81 -9.28 38.82
CA LEU A 91 -10.25 -8.07 38.24
C LEU A 91 -10.95 -6.83 38.78
N LYS A 92 -12.27 -6.86 38.98
CA LYS A 92 -12.99 -5.76 39.65
C LYS A 92 -12.42 -5.47 41.03
N LYS A 93 -12.19 -6.50 41.85
CA LYS A 93 -11.56 -6.35 43.18
C LYS A 93 -10.16 -5.77 43.07
N SER A 94 -9.36 -6.21 42.11
CA SER A 94 -8.01 -5.67 41.86
C SER A 94 -8.04 -4.20 41.40
N ILE A 95 -9.00 -3.81 40.56
CA ILE A 95 -9.20 -2.43 40.12
C ILE A 95 -9.61 -1.55 41.30
N LEU A 96 -10.55 -2.01 42.15
CA LEU A 96 -10.95 -1.30 43.36
C LEU A 96 -9.78 -1.12 44.33
N ALA A 97 -8.96 -2.16 44.53
CA ALA A 97 -7.75 -2.05 45.35
C ALA A 97 -6.74 -1.03 44.79
N ALA A 98 -6.54 -1.03 43.47
CA ALA A 98 -5.71 -0.03 42.79
C ALA A 98 -6.29 1.39 42.89
N LYS A 99 -7.62 1.53 42.86
CA LYS A 99 -8.33 2.80 43.05
C LYS A 99 -8.12 3.37 44.46
N GLU A 100 -8.17 2.52 45.49
CA GLU A 100 -7.92 2.94 46.88
C GLU A 100 -6.43 3.30 47.12
N ASN A 101 -5.51 2.60 46.45
CA ASN A 101 -4.09 2.88 46.53
C ASN A 101 -3.39 2.87 45.17
N PHE A 102 -3.51 3.98 44.44
CA PHE A 102 -2.90 4.15 43.13
C PHE A 102 -1.39 4.44 43.27
N ASP A 103 -0.58 3.38 43.27
CA ASP A 103 0.86 3.43 43.57
C ASP A 103 1.76 3.06 42.39
N ALA A 104 1.17 3.06 41.19
CA ALA A 104 1.81 2.92 39.89
C ALA A 104 1.21 3.94 38.91
N ASP A 105 1.88 4.18 37.78
CA ASP A 105 1.40 5.08 36.74
C ASP A 105 0.45 4.36 35.75
N GLY A 106 0.59 3.04 35.65
CA GLY A 106 -0.20 2.20 34.77
C GLY A 106 -0.36 0.77 35.28
N TYR A 107 -1.45 0.14 34.89
CA TYR A 107 -1.89 -1.17 35.33
C TYR A 107 -2.29 -2.02 34.12
N THR A 108 -1.59 -3.14 33.98
CA THR A 108 -1.88 -4.15 32.97
C THR A 108 -2.82 -5.21 33.50
N MET A 109 -3.63 -5.79 32.64
CA MET A 109 -4.55 -6.90 32.94
C MET A 109 -4.50 -7.93 31.80
N ASN A 110 -4.81 -9.19 32.10
CA ASN A 110 -4.89 -10.21 31.05
C ASN A 110 -6.25 -10.16 30.40
N ARG A 111 -6.29 -10.17 29.08
CA ARG A 111 -7.52 -10.29 28.31
C ARG A 111 -7.79 -11.76 28.00
N LEU A 112 -8.94 -12.26 28.42
CA LEU A 112 -9.39 -13.61 28.18
C LEU A 112 -10.48 -13.60 27.10
N THR A 113 -10.19 -14.17 25.94
CA THR A 113 -11.08 -14.07 24.77
C THR A 113 -12.07 -15.25 24.72
N ASN A 114 -13.35 -14.95 24.50
CA ASN A 114 -14.38 -15.93 24.21
C ASN A 114 -14.41 -16.23 22.71
N TYR A 115 -14.35 -17.52 22.37
CA TYR A 115 -14.48 -18.01 21.01
C TYR A 115 -15.65 -18.97 20.90
N CYS A 116 -16.76 -18.52 20.31
CA CYS A 116 -17.98 -19.32 20.09
C CYS A 116 -18.49 -19.99 21.39
N GLY A 117 -18.44 -19.27 22.52
CA GLY A 117 -18.87 -19.76 23.83
C GLY A 117 -17.74 -20.37 24.69
N HIS A 118 -16.54 -20.61 24.15
CA HIS A 118 -15.41 -21.17 24.90
C HIS A 118 -14.41 -20.10 25.32
N TRP A 119 -14.01 -20.07 26.60
CA TRP A 119 -12.94 -19.19 27.08
C TRP A 119 -11.57 -19.79 26.77
N VAL A 120 -10.84 -19.14 25.87
CA VAL A 120 -9.59 -19.69 25.30
C VAL A 120 -8.40 -19.37 26.21
N ARG A 121 -7.77 -20.40 26.79
CA ARG A 121 -6.60 -20.24 27.68
C ARG A 121 -5.27 -20.63 27.03
N HIS A 122 -5.32 -21.26 25.87
CA HIS A 122 -4.16 -21.81 25.16
C HIS A 122 -4.07 -21.25 23.74
N CYS A 123 -3.41 -21.97 22.82
CA CYS A 123 -3.20 -21.63 21.40
C CYS A 123 -2.53 -20.27 21.11
N GLY A 124 -1.93 -19.68 22.15
CA GLY A 124 -1.24 -18.39 22.08
C GLY A 124 -2.17 -17.17 22.18
N TRP A 125 -3.44 -17.37 22.54
CA TRP A 125 -4.40 -16.28 22.77
C TRP A 125 -4.39 -15.77 24.21
N TYR A 126 -3.88 -16.55 25.16
CA TYR A 126 -3.75 -16.19 26.56
C TYR A 126 -2.37 -16.61 27.12
N PRO A 127 -1.77 -15.84 28.05
CA PRO A 127 -2.23 -14.53 28.53
C PRO A 127 -2.00 -13.41 27.49
N ASP A 128 -3.04 -12.61 27.23
CA ASP A 128 -2.95 -11.39 26.40
C ASP A 128 -2.90 -10.16 27.30
N LYS A 129 -1.70 -9.72 27.67
CA LYS A 129 -1.50 -8.60 28.60
C LYS A 129 -1.79 -7.27 27.91
N LYS A 130 -2.74 -6.49 28.44
CA LYS A 130 -3.11 -5.14 27.97
C LYS A 130 -2.93 -4.10 29.07
N LEU A 131 -2.38 -2.94 28.73
CA LEU A 131 -2.44 -1.75 29.59
C LEU A 131 -3.80 -1.10 29.40
N ARG A 132 -4.64 -1.11 30.45
CA ARG A 132 -6.06 -0.73 30.38
C ARG A 132 -6.46 0.29 31.46
N LEU A 133 -5.67 0.42 32.53
CA LEU A 133 -5.86 1.41 33.59
C LEU A 133 -4.57 2.22 33.78
N TRP A 134 -4.63 3.55 33.75
CA TRP A 134 -3.44 4.42 33.87
C TRP A 134 -3.79 5.87 34.25
N ASP A 135 -2.77 6.68 34.57
CA ASP A 135 -2.87 8.15 34.61
C ASP A 135 -2.69 8.74 33.20
N SER A 136 -3.76 9.28 32.63
CA SER A 136 -3.83 9.75 31.24
C SER A 136 -2.88 10.91 30.93
N ARG A 137 -2.36 11.58 31.95
CA ARG A 137 -1.37 12.67 31.81
C ARG A 137 0.04 12.16 31.50
N LYS A 138 0.28 10.83 31.60
CA LYS A 138 1.60 10.20 31.49
C LYS A 138 1.75 9.31 30.26
N GLY A 139 1.05 9.62 29.17
CA GLY A 139 1.18 8.87 27.93
C GLY A 139 0.13 9.19 26.89
N SER A 140 0.16 8.45 25.78
CA SER A 140 -0.83 8.59 24.70
C SER A 140 -1.04 7.27 23.96
N TRP A 141 -2.15 7.14 23.24
CA TRP A 141 -2.33 6.04 22.30
C TRP A 141 -1.43 6.23 21.08
N THR A 142 -0.73 5.17 20.70
CA THR A 142 0.20 5.09 19.56
C THR A 142 0.00 3.77 18.82
N GLY A 143 0.84 3.48 17.82
CA GLY A 143 0.85 2.21 17.09
C GLY A 143 0.50 2.37 15.62
N LEU A 144 0.16 1.25 14.97
CA LEU A 144 -0.26 1.21 13.57
C LEU A 144 -1.69 0.69 13.52
N ASN A 145 -2.66 1.48 13.04
CA ASN A 145 -4.05 1.05 12.97
C ASN A 145 -4.19 -0.33 12.25
N PRO A 146 -4.88 -1.32 12.84
CA PRO A 146 -5.63 -1.30 14.11
C PRO A 146 -4.86 -1.88 15.32
N HIS A 147 -3.54 -2.12 15.23
CA HIS A 147 -2.70 -2.51 16.36
C HIS A 147 -2.29 -1.28 17.20
N ASP A 148 -3.28 -0.64 17.83
CA ASP A 148 -3.05 0.44 18.77
C ASP A 148 -2.53 -0.07 20.12
N CYS A 149 -1.71 0.75 20.79
CA CYS A 149 -1.27 0.52 22.15
C CYS A 149 -1.07 1.84 22.89
N PHE A 150 -1.40 1.87 24.19
CA PHE A 150 -1.11 3.01 25.03
C PHE A 150 0.36 2.98 25.44
N LYS A 151 1.11 4.04 25.12
CA LYS A 151 2.52 4.16 25.46
C LYS A 151 2.68 5.16 26.60
N MET A 152 3.10 4.65 27.75
CA MET A 152 3.46 5.46 28.91
C MET A 152 4.78 6.20 28.68
N GLU A 153 4.96 7.33 29.35
CA GLU A 153 6.21 8.08 29.40
C GLU A 153 7.36 7.26 30.00
N SER A 154 8.60 7.58 29.59
CA SER A 154 9.80 6.93 30.08
C SER A 154 9.95 7.08 31.60
N GLY A 155 10.26 5.99 32.29
CA GLY A 155 10.37 5.97 33.76
C GLY A 155 9.06 5.67 34.49
N SER A 156 7.94 5.52 33.78
CA SER A 156 6.64 5.16 34.38
C SER A 156 6.67 3.79 35.06
N LYS A 157 6.11 3.70 36.25
CA LYS A 157 5.94 2.46 37.02
C LYS A 157 4.68 1.74 36.54
N ILE A 158 4.82 0.50 36.07
CA ILE A 158 3.70 -0.33 35.62
C ILE A 158 3.53 -1.54 36.54
N LYS A 159 2.29 -1.83 36.94
CA LYS A 159 1.92 -3.04 37.69
C LYS A 159 0.97 -3.94 36.90
N HIS A 160 0.79 -5.17 37.38
CA HIS A 160 -0.17 -6.12 36.83
C HIS A 160 -1.29 -6.34 37.84
N LEU A 161 -2.53 -6.33 37.38
CA LEU A 161 -3.72 -6.63 38.17
C LEU A 161 -4.08 -8.10 38.03
N ASP A 162 -4.53 -8.69 39.13
CA ASP A 162 -5.01 -10.06 39.14
C ASP A 162 -6.46 -10.14 38.64
N GLY A 163 -6.77 -11.15 37.83
CA GLY A 163 -8.08 -11.34 37.21
C GLY A 163 -8.04 -11.13 35.70
N ASP A 164 -9.15 -11.43 35.04
CA ASP A 164 -9.27 -11.44 33.59
C ASP A 164 -10.23 -10.37 33.09
N LEU A 165 -9.83 -9.66 32.04
CA LEU A 165 -10.70 -8.83 31.22
C LEU A 165 -11.35 -9.73 30.16
N LEU A 166 -12.62 -10.06 30.39
CA LEU A 166 -13.39 -10.94 29.51
C LEU A 166 -13.70 -10.22 28.20
N HIS A 167 -13.34 -10.81 27.06
CA HIS A 167 -13.44 -10.19 25.74
C HIS A 167 -14.28 -11.06 24.80
N TYR A 168 -15.39 -10.51 24.31
CA TYR A 168 -16.43 -11.25 23.60
C TYR A 168 -16.32 -11.09 22.07
N SER A 169 -15.18 -11.50 21.53
CA SER A 169 -14.80 -11.17 20.14
C SER A 169 -15.54 -11.95 19.05
N TYR A 170 -15.89 -13.22 19.32
CA TYR A 170 -16.41 -14.11 18.27
C TYR A 170 -17.61 -14.90 18.76
N TYR A 171 -18.76 -14.65 18.15
CA TYR A 171 -19.98 -15.40 18.39
C TYR A 171 -20.13 -16.58 17.44
N THR A 172 -19.63 -16.44 16.21
CA THR A 172 -19.65 -17.49 15.21
C THR A 172 -18.26 -17.68 14.58
N LYS A 173 -18.07 -18.83 13.91
CA LYS A 173 -16.84 -19.06 13.13
C LYS A 173 -16.73 -18.14 11.92
N ASP A 174 -17.85 -17.73 11.36
CA ASP A 174 -17.88 -16.85 10.17
C ASP A 174 -17.39 -15.44 10.49
N ASP A 175 -17.66 -14.95 11.71
CA ASP A 175 -17.10 -13.68 12.20
C ASP A 175 -15.57 -13.72 12.18
N HIS A 176 -14.98 -14.83 12.63
CA HIS A 176 -13.54 -15.03 12.61
C HIS A 176 -12.99 -15.13 11.18
N LEU A 177 -13.68 -15.82 10.27
CA LEU A 177 -13.27 -15.91 8.87
C LEU A 177 -13.27 -14.56 8.14
N LYS A 178 -14.30 -13.73 8.36
CA LYS A 178 -14.37 -12.36 7.81
C LYS A 178 -13.18 -11.52 8.29
N GLN A 179 -12.87 -11.64 9.58
CA GLN A 179 -11.76 -10.90 10.18
C GLN A 179 -10.39 -11.35 9.64
N ILE A 180 -10.19 -12.65 9.41
CA ILE A 180 -8.99 -13.19 8.75
C ILE A 180 -8.82 -12.60 7.34
N GLU A 181 -9.90 -12.48 6.56
CA GLU A 181 -9.80 -11.96 5.19
C GLU A 181 -9.31 -10.51 5.17
N LYS A 182 -9.91 -9.65 6.02
CA LYS A 182 -9.50 -8.25 6.17
C LYS A 182 -8.03 -8.12 6.58
N PHE A 183 -7.61 -8.84 7.63
CA PHE A 183 -6.24 -8.75 8.14
C PHE A 183 -5.17 -9.30 7.21
N THR A 184 -5.45 -10.40 6.51
CA THR A 184 -4.45 -11.01 5.63
C THR A 184 -4.11 -10.15 4.42
N ASN A 185 -5.04 -9.30 3.95
CA ASN A 185 -4.77 -8.28 2.93
C ASN A 185 -3.75 -7.25 3.43
N ILE A 186 -4.05 -6.65 4.59
CA ILE A 186 -3.21 -5.60 5.19
C ILE A 186 -1.81 -6.15 5.50
N LEU A 187 -1.75 -7.32 6.13
CA LEU A 187 -0.48 -7.96 6.50
C LEU A 187 0.34 -8.37 5.27
N GLY A 188 -0.28 -8.89 4.21
CA GLY A 188 0.43 -9.24 2.98
C GLY A 188 1.11 -8.02 2.34
N LYS A 189 0.39 -6.88 2.31
CA LYS A 189 0.89 -5.61 1.77
C LYS A 189 2.00 -5.02 2.66
N SER A 190 1.77 -4.91 3.96
CA SER A 190 2.76 -4.34 4.88
C SER A 190 4.04 -5.16 4.96
N MET A 191 3.96 -6.48 4.85
CA MET A 191 5.13 -7.35 4.76
C MET A 191 5.94 -7.08 3.48
N PHE A 192 5.25 -6.85 2.35
CA PHE A 192 5.91 -6.53 1.08
C PHE A 192 6.62 -5.17 1.15
N GLU A 193 5.94 -4.15 1.68
CA GLU A 193 6.50 -2.81 1.91
C GLU A 193 7.69 -2.83 2.87
N ALA A 194 7.66 -3.69 3.89
CA ALA A 194 8.78 -3.93 4.80
C ALA A 194 9.91 -4.79 4.18
N GLY A 195 9.87 -5.08 2.87
CA GLY A 195 10.90 -5.82 2.15
C GLY A 195 10.97 -7.31 2.49
N ARG A 196 9.96 -7.87 3.16
CA ARG A 196 9.94 -9.31 3.49
C ARG A 196 9.76 -10.13 2.21
N LYS A 197 10.40 -11.29 2.18
CA LYS A 197 10.31 -12.24 1.07
C LYS A 197 9.79 -13.60 1.54
N THR A 198 9.13 -14.31 0.64
CA THR A 198 8.66 -15.70 0.83
C THR A 198 8.79 -16.51 -0.46
N SER A 199 8.64 -17.83 -0.34
CA SER A 199 8.64 -18.79 -1.44
C SER A 199 7.48 -19.79 -1.27
N ARG A 200 7.21 -20.62 -2.28
CA ARG A 200 6.18 -21.68 -2.17
C ARG A 200 6.47 -22.64 -1.02
N VAL A 201 7.73 -23.06 -0.86
CA VAL A 201 8.17 -23.91 0.26
C VAL A 201 8.06 -23.16 1.58
N GLY A 202 8.45 -21.89 1.62
CA GLY A 202 8.34 -21.04 2.81
C GLY A 202 6.89 -20.87 3.30
N ILE A 203 5.92 -20.74 2.37
CA ILE A 203 4.49 -20.72 2.70
C ILE A 203 4.07 -22.01 3.39
N ILE A 204 4.41 -23.17 2.82
CA ILE A 204 4.01 -24.47 3.35
C ILE A 204 4.63 -24.69 4.73
N ALA A 205 5.94 -24.48 4.85
CA ALA A 205 6.66 -24.62 6.12
C ALA A 205 6.09 -23.70 7.21
N ALA A 206 5.87 -22.41 6.91
CA ALA A 206 5.30 -21.46 7.86
C ALA A 206 3.87 -21.83 8.28
N THR A 207 3.08 -22.39 7.36
CA THR A 207 1.70 -22.81 7.63
C THR A 207 1.66 -24.04 8.55
N ILE A 208 2.45 -25.07 8.23
CA ILE A 208 2.56 -26.28 9.06
C ILE A 208 3.10 -25.93 10.44
N PHE A 209 4.18 -25.16 10.49
CA PHE A 209 4.77 -24.72 11.76
C PHE A 209 3.79 -23.89 12.59
N LYS A 210 3.00 -23.01 11.97
CA LYS A 210 1.98 -22.22 12.68
C LYS A 210 0.95 -23.11 13.36
N PHE A 211 0.41 -24.11 12.66
CA PHE A 211 -0.52 -25.07 13.26
C PHE A 211 0.15 -25.85 14.40
N PHE A 212 1.34 -26.41 14.13
CA PHE A 212 2.07 -27.19 15.12
C PHE A 212 2.37 -26.39 16.39
N ARG A 213 2.84 -25.16 16.22
CA ARG A 213 3.14 -24.25 17.31
C ARG A 213 1.89 -23.92 18.13
N ASP A 214 0.79 -23.52 17.49
CA ASP A 214 -0.40 -23.09 18.23
C ASP A 214 -1.12 -24.28 18.88
N TYR A 215 -1.20 -25.42 18.19
CA TYR A 215 -1.92 -26.58 18.70
C TYR A 215 -1.10 -27.38 19.73
N PHE A 216 0.17 -27.69 19.46
CA PHE A 216 1.01 -28.50 20.35
C PHE A 216 1.87 -27.66 21.29
N LEU A 217 2.68 -26.73 20.78
CA LEU A 217 3.61 -25.96 21.63
C LEU A 217 2.92 -24.95 22.55
N LYS A 218 1.79 -24.40 22.09
CA LYS A 218 0.93 -23.52 22.88
C LYS A 218 -0.26 -24.25 23.47
N LEU A 219 -0.20 -25.59 23.52
CA LEU A 219 -1.16 -26.46 24.18
C LEU A 219 -2.62 -26.22 23.76
N GLY A 220 -2.86 -25.77 22.52
CA GLY A 220 -4.20 -25.53 22.00
C GLY A 220 -5.12 -26.76 22.10
N PHE A 221 -4.57 -27.97 22.11
CA PHE A 221 -5.37 -29.19 22.35
C PHE A 221 -6.10 -29.21 23.72
N LEU A 222 -5.61 -28.47 24.72
CA LEU A 222 -6.28 -28.35 26.03
C LEU A 222 -7.57 -27.52 25.98
N ASP A 223 -7.76 -26.69 24.95
CA ASP A 223 -9.02 -25.99 24.65
C ASP A 223 -9.95 -26.83 23.73
N GLY A 224 -9.65 -28.12 23.54
CA GLY A 224 -10.46 -29.06 22.79
C GLY A 224 -10.83 -28.59 21.37
N LYS A 225 -12.12 -28.63 21.04
CA LYS A 225 -12.63 -28.23 19.72
C LYS A 225 -12.35 -26.76 19.41
N ALA A 226 -12.40 -25.87 20.40
CA ALA A 226 -12.11 -24.45 20.20
C ALA A 226 -10.64 -24.25 19.82
N GLY A 227 -9.73 -24.85 20.58
CA GLY A 227 -8.30 -24.74 20.32
C GLY A 227 -7.86 -25.34 18.99
N PHE A 228 -8.46 -26.47 18.56
CA PHE A 228 -8.25 -27.00 17.21
C PHE A 228 -8.71 -26.02 16.12
N ASN A 229 -9.94 -25.51 16.22
CA ASN A 229 -10.49 -24.57 15.22
C ASN A 229 -9.63 -23.30 15.12
N ILE A 230 -9.23 -22.72 16.25
CA ILE A 230 -8.40 -21.52 16.28
C ILE A 230 -7.03 -21.78 15.66
N SER A 231 -6.39 -22.89 16.00
CA SER A 231 -5.07 -23.26 15.46
C SER A 231 -5.15 -23.50 13.95
N TRP A 232 -6.19 -24.18 13.48
CA TRP A 232 -6.46 -24.42 12.06
C TRP A 232 -6.67 -23.13 11.28
N LEU A 233 -7.57 -22.25 11.77
CA LEU A 233 -7.86 -20.97 11.14
C LEU A 233 -6.64 -20.04 11.16
N SER A 234 -5.84 -20.06 12.23
CA SER A 234 -4.59 -19.29 12.35
C SER A 234 -3.52 -19.75 11.35
N ALA A 235 -3.44 -21.05 11.08
CA ALA A 235 -2.61 -21.60 10.01
C ALA A 235 -3.13 -21.18 8.63
N GLY A 236 -4.44 -21.28 8.38
CA GLY A 236 -5.07 -20.80 7.15
C GLY A 236 -4.85 -19.31 6.89
N ALA A 237 -4.94 -18.47 7.93
CA ALA A 237 -4.61 -17.05 7.86
C ALA A 237 -3.13 -16.82 7.48
N THR A 238 -2.23 -17.65 8.04
CA THR A 238 -0.80 -17.61 7.70
C THR A 238 -0.53 -17.99 6.26
N PHE A 239 -1.20 -19.02 5.74
CA PHE A 239 -1.14 -19.37 4.33
C PHE A 239 -1.62 -18.23 3.44
N LYS A 240 -2.79 -17.64 3.74
CA LYS A 240 -3.38 -16.54 2.97
C LYS A 240 -2.47 -15.31 2.93
N LYS A 241 -1.93 -14.84 4.07
CA LYS A 241 -1.05 -13.65 4.09
C LYS A 241 0.23 -13.88 3.26
N TYR A 242 0.87 -15.05 3.37
CA TYR A 242 2.10 -15.31 2.62
C TYR A 242 1.82 -15.56 1.12
N ARG A 243 0.66 -16.10 0.76
CA ARG A 243 0.24 -16.15 -0.66
C ARG A 243 0.08 -14.75 -1.26
N LYS A 244 -0.55 -13.83 -0.53
CA LYS A 244 -0.71 -12.42 -0.95
C LYS A 244 0.66 -11.76 -1.11
N LEU A 245 1.57 -11.97 -0.15
CA LEU A 245 2.97 -11.52 -0.26
C LEU A 245 3.68 -12.11 -1.50
N LEU A 246 3.55 -13.42 -1.75
CA LEU A 246 4.16 -14.05 -2.93
C LEU A 246 3.61 -13.50 -4.24
N ALA A 247 2.32 -13.18 -4.30
CA ALA A 247 1.70 -12.55 -5.47
C ALA A 247 2.29 -11.15 -5.71
N LEU A 248 2.40 -10.31 -4.67
CA LEU A 248 3.03 -8.99 -4.76
C LEU A 248 4.49 -9.09 -5.20
N GLN A 249 5.26 -10.03 -4.64
CA GLN A 249 6.63 -10.29 -5.08
C GLN A 249 6.73 -10.69 -6.55
N LYS A 250 5.81 -11.52 -7.04
CA LYS A 250 5.79 -11.92 -8.46
C LYS A 250 5.44 -10.76 -9.36
N ASN A 251 4.43 -9.97 -8.99
CA ASN A 251 4.02 -8.80 -9.75
C ASN A 251 5.18 -7.79 -9.85
N ALA A 252 5.84 -7.49 -8.72
CA ALA A 252 6.99 -6.60 -8.70
C ALA A 252 8.18 -7.14 -9.50
N LYS A 253 8.39 -8.47 -9.53
CA LYS A 253 9.43 -9.10 -10.35
C LYS A 253 9.10 -9.05 -11.85
N ASN A 254 7.82 -9.15 -12.21
CA ASN A 254 7.38 -9.18 -13.60
C ASN A 254 7.15 -7.79 -14.19
N MET A 255 7.10 -6.75 -13.35
CA MET A 255 6.95 -5.36 -13.80
C MET A 255 8.15 -4.95 -14.64
N LYS A 256 7.88 -4.43 -15.84
CA LYS A 256 8.88 -3.93 -16.77
C LYS A 256 9.04 -2.43 -16.59
N ASN A 257 10.26 -1.98 -16.30
CA ASN A 257 10.58 -0.58 -16.17
C ASN A 257 11.02 -0.01 -17.52
N ILE A 258 10.35 1.04 -17.97
CA ILE A 258 10.68 1.75 -19.20
C ILE A 258 11.34 3.08 -18.88
N SER A 259 12.44 3.37 -19.59
CA SER A 259 13.07 4.70 -19.65
C SER A 259 12.64 5.39 -20.95
N ILE A 260 12.03 6.58 -20.87
CA ILE A 260 11.66 7.36 -22.05
C ILE A 260 12.76 8.39 -22.34
N TRP A 261 13.22 8.45 -23.57
CA TRP A 261 14.30 9.37 -23.97
C TRP A 261 13.75 10.42 -24.92
N ALA A 262 13.99 11.69 -24.63
CA ALA A 262 13.45 12.82 -25.41
C ALA A 262 14.37 14.04 -25.39
N SER A 263 14.35 14.84 -26.45
CA SER A 263 15.18 16.06 -26.56
C SER A 263 14.40 17.37 -26.69
N GLY A 264 13.09 17.28 -26.96
CA GLY A 264 12.23 18.43 -27.27
C GLY A 264 11.03 18.60 -26.33
N ASN A 265 9.88 18.99 -26.88
CA ASN A 265 8.66 19.28 -26.13
C ASN A 265 8.13 18.07 -25.32
N GLY A 266 8.37 16.83 -25.77
CA GLY A 266 8.02 15.62 -25.01
C GLY A 266 6.53 15.25 -25.01
N SER A 267 5.80 15.63 -26.06
CA SER A 267 4.36 15.42 -26.12
C SER A 267 3.99 13.92 -26.25
N ASN A 268 4.74 13.15 -27.05
CA ASN A 268 4.65 11.70 -27.09
C ASN A 268 5.08 11.04 -25.77
N ALA A 269 6.14 11.54 -25.12
CA ALA A 269 6.56 11.04 -23.81
C ALA A 269 5.44 11.15 -22.78
N GLU A 270 4.75 12.29 -22.73
CA GLU A 270 3.56 12.46 -21.88
C GLU A 270 2.42 11.50 -22.27
N ASN A 271 2.15 11.32 -23.56
CA ASN A 271 1.11 10.39 -24.00
C ASN A 271 1.39 8.95 -23.55
N ILE A 272 2.65 8.51 -23.65
CA ILE A 272 3.10 7.19 -23.18
C ILE A 272 2.98 7.09 -21.65
N ILE A 273 3.42 8.10 -20.90
CA ILE A 273 3.31 8.13 -19.44
C ILE A 273 1.85 8.00 -19.00
N LYS A 274 0.94 8.75 -19.62
CA LYS A 274 -0.49 8.68 -19.33
C LYS A 274 -1.09 7.33 -19.69
N TYR A 275 -0.69 6.75 -20.82
CA TYR A 275 -1.19 5.45 -21.26
C TYR A 275 -0.83 4.33 -20.28
N PHE A 276 0.39 4.37 -19.74
CA PHE A 276 0.88 3.36 -18.79
C PHE A 276 0.65 3.72 -17.31
N ASP A 277 -0.11 4.79 -17.02
CA ASP A 277 -0.43 5.13 -15.65
C ASP A 277 -1.22 3.99 -14.98
N ASN A 278 -0.77 3.56 -13.80
CA ASN A 278 -1.32 2.42 -13.07
C ASN A 278 -1.38 1.08 -13.85
N HIS A 279 -0.56 0.91 -14.89
CA HIS A 279 -0.53 -0.31 -15.69
C HIS A 279 0.01 -1.51 -14.88
N LYS A 280 -0.59 -2.70 -15.08
CA LYS A 280 -0.34 -3.88 -14.22
C LYS A 280 1.07 -4.46 -14.33
N ASN A 281 1.68 -4.35 -15.50
CA ASN A 281 2.91 -5.06 -15.86
C ASN A 281 4.03 -4.15 -16.36
N ILE A 282 3.75 -2.87 -16.60
CA ILE A 282 4.68 -1.92 -17.22
C ILE A 282 4.62 -0.64 -16.40
N LYS A 283 5.79 -0.05 -16.11
CA LYS A 283 5.92 1.22 -15.41
C LYS A 283 6.84 2.12 -16.23
N ILE A 284 6.42 3.36 -16.48
CA ILE A 284 7.37 4.40 -16.89
C ILE A 284 8.12 4.87 -15.66
N ASP A 285 9.41 4.56 -15.60
CA ASP A 285 10.19 4.79 -14.39
C ASP A 285 10.84 6.17 -14.36
N HIS A 286 11.38 6.64 -15.48
CA HIS A 286 12.05 7.93 -15.60
C HIS A 286 12.16 8.38 -17.06
N ILE A 287 12.57 9.64 -17.23
CA ILE A 287 12.91 10.25 -18.51
C ILE A 287 14.41 10.57 -18.53
N ILE A 288 15.07 10.29 -19.65
CA ILE A 288 16.39 10.82 -19.98
C ILE A 288 16.22 11.95 -20.98
N CYS A 289 16.81 13.10 -20.67
CA CYS A 289 16.83 14.25 -21.56
C CYS A 289 18.26 14.73 -21.79
N ASN A 290 18.58 15.11 -23.02
CA ASN A 290 19.89 15.66 -23.40
C ASN A 290 19.88 17.18 -23.59
N ASN A 291 18.79 17.85 -23.21
CA ASN A 291 18.57 19.28 -23.40
C ASN A 291 17.91 19.88 -22.15
N SER A 292 18.63 20.70 -21.41
CA SER A 292 18.15 21.33 -20.17
C SER A 292 17.00 22.33 -20.36
N LYS A 293 16.70 22.73 -21.60
CA LYS A 293 15.59 23.62 -21.96
C LYS A 293 14.41 22.89 -22.59
N ALA A 294 14.41 21.57 -22.58
CA ALA A 294 13.36 20.76 -23.21
C ALA A 294 12.04 20.82 -22.41
N GLY A 295 10.92 21.04 -23.11
CA GLY A 295 9.59 21.06 -22.50
C GLY A 295 9.18 19.74 -21.83
N VAL A 296 9.85 18.61 -22.17
CA VAL A 296 9.63 17.32 -21.51
C VAL A 296 9.92 17.36 -20.00
N ILE A 297 10.82 18.24 -19.55
CA ILE A 297 11.21 18.37 -18.13
C ILE A 297 10.01 18.85 -17.30
N GLU A 298 9.31 19.88 -17.77
CA GLU A 298 8.10 20.40 -17.12
C GLU A 298 6.97 19.36 -17.12
N ARG A 299 6.81 18.63 -18.23
CA ARG A 299 5.83 17.53 -18.31
C ARG A 299 6.13 16.43 -17.31
N ALA A 300 7.40 16.05 -17.14
CA ALA A 300 7.83 15.05 -16.19
C ALA A 300 7.48 15.46 -14.76
N GLN A 301 7.76 16.71 -14.39
CA GLN A 301 7.39 17.28 -13.09
C GLN A 301 5.88 17.23 -12.85
N ARG A 302 5.08 17.66 -13.84
CA ARG A 302 3.60 17.62 -13.76
C ARG A 302 3.05 16.22 -13.58
N LEU A 303 3.69 15.22 -14.20
CA LEU A 303 3.28 13.82 -14.15
C LEU A 303 3.94 13.04 -13.00
N ASN A 304 4.74 13.71 -12.16
CA ASN A 304 5.48 13.11 -11.06
C ASN A 304 6.39 11.93 -11.50
N VAL A 305 7.09 12.13 -12.61
CA VAL A 305 8.10 11.19 -13.16
C VAL A 305 9.48 11.83 -13.08
N ASP A 306 10.47 11.08 -12.59
CA ASP A 306 11.85 11.54 -12.53
C ASP A 306 12.38 11.88 -13.94
N CYS A 307 13.03 13.03 -14.09
CA CYS A 307 13.70 13.40 -15.34
C CYS A 307 15.17 13.73 -15.07
N PHE A 308 16.07 12.99 -15.72
CA PHE A 308 17.51 13.19 -15.61
C PHE A 308 18.02 13.88 -16.88
N VAL A 309 18.64 15.04 -16.68
CA VAL A 309 19.23 15.82 -17.77
C VAL A 309 20.72 15.54 -17.83
N PHE A 310 21.20 15.13 -19.00
CA PHE A 310 22.61 14.88 -19.30
C PHE A 310 23.09 15.83 -20.38
N SER A 311 24.35 16.26 -20.30
CA SER A 311 24.94 17.01 -21.40
C SER A 311 25.20 16.08 -22.59
N ARG A 312 25.41 16.65 -23.78
CA ARG A 312 25.85 15.89 -24.95
C ARG A 312 27.12 15.10 -24.68
N LYS A 313 28.04 15.67 -23.89
CA LYS A 313 29.29 15.03 -23.50
C LYS A 313 29.03 13.81 -22.61
N ASP A 314 28.19 13.94 -21.58
CA ASP A 314 27.84 12.82 -20.69
C ASP A 314 27.14 11.67 -21.43
N PHE A 315 26.46 12.01 -22.54
CA PHE A 315 25.77 11.04 -23.38
C PHE A 315 26.71 10.35 -24.37
N SER A 316 27.63 11.09 -25.00
CA SER A 316 28.56 10.54 -26.01
C SER A 316 29.83 9.95 -25.42
N GLU A 317 30.26 10.40 -24.23
CA GLU A 317 31.51 10.01 -23.59
C GLU A 317 31.24 9.31 -22.25
N GLY A 318 31.85 8.14 -22.05
CA GLY A 318 31.77 7.39 -20.80
C GLY A 318 30.48 6.58 -20.63
N ASN A 319 30.13 6.28 -19.38
CA ASN A 319 29.03 5.39 -19.01
C ASN A 319 27.94 6.06 -18.16
N ALA A 320 27.96 7.38 -17.96
CA ALA A 320 27.07 8.06 -17.00
C ALA A 320 25.58 7.74 -17.23
N VAL A 321 25.14 7.79 -18.49
CA VAL A 321 23.74 7.46 -18.87
C VAL A 321 23.48 5.96 -18.72
N LEU A 322 24.41 5.12 -19.15
CA LEU A 322 24.33 3.67 -19.03
C LEU A 322 24.21 3.23 -17.56
N ASP A 323 25.06 3.77 -16.69
CA ASP A 323 25.08 3.51 -15.26
C ASP A 323 23.76 3.95 -14.63
N LYS A 324 23.22 5.11 -15.04
CA LYS A 324 21.92 5.59 -14.56
C LYS A 324 20.78 4.64 -14.96
N VAL A 325 20.71 4.19 -16.22
CA VAL A 325 19.63 3.27 -16.63
C VAL A 325 19.75 1.89 -15.98
N ILE A 326 20.97 1.43 -15.70
CA ILE A 326 21.22 0.18 -14.96
C ILE A 326 20.83 0.35 -13.48
N GLU A 327 21.22 1.44 -12.83
CA GLU A 327 20.86 1.78 -11.45
C GLU A 327 19.34 1.78 -11.26
N ARG A 328 18.62 2.38 -12.21
CA ARG A 328 17.15 2.43 -12.24
C ARG A 328 16.48 1.12 -12.66
N LYS A 329 17.26 0.06 -12.92
CA LYS A 329 16.77 -1.27 -13.35
C LYS A 329 15.83 -1.18 -14.55
N THR A 330 16.26 -0.42 -15.56
CA THR A 330 15.54 -0.29 -16.83
C THR A 330 15.51 -1.64 -17.55
N ASP A 331 14.35 -2.03 -18.07
CA ASP A 331 14.21 -3.21 -18.94
C ASP A 331 14.16 -2.80 -20.42
N TYR A 332 13.48 -1.70 -20.73
CA TYR A 332 13.32 -1.19 -22.10
C TYR A 332 13.57 0.32 -22.19
N ILE A 333 14.10 0.76 -23.32
CA ILE A 333 14.31 2.17 -23.65
C ILE A 333 13.36 2.53 -24.80
N VAL A 334 12.63 3.63 -24.65
CA VAL A 334 11.73 4.16 -25.68
C VAL A 334 12.19 5.55 -26.09
N LEU A 335 12.61 5.68 -27.34
CA LEU A 335 13.01 6.95 -27.93
C LEU A 335 11.76 7.67 -28.45
N SER A 336 11.57 8.90 -27.99
CA SER A 336 10.39 9.72 -28.29
C SER A 336 10.83 11.15 -28.60
N GLY A 337 11.24 11.37 -29.86
CA GLY A 337 11.85 12.63 -30.27
C GLY A 337 13.23 12.85 -29.63
N PHE A 338 14.02 11.77 -29.53
CA PHE A 338 15.39 11.83 -29.06
C PHE A 338 16.35 12.06 -30.24
N LEU A 339 17.12 13.14 -30.19
CA LEU A 339 17.84 13.67 -31.35
C LEU A 339 19.34 13.32 -31.38
N GLN A 340 19.77 12.34 -30.61
CA GLN A 340 21.16 11.88 -30.57
C GLN A 340 21.24 10.38 -30.85
N MET A 341 22.32 9.97 -31.51
CA MET A 341 22.60 8.56 -31.76
C MET A 341 22.84 7.84 -30.44
N VAL A 342 22.15 6.72 -30.23
CA VAL A 342 22.37 5.90 -29.03
C VAL A 342 23.78 5.29 -29.07
N PRO A 343 24.60 5.48 -28.05
CA PRO A 343 25.93 4.88 -27.95
C PRO A 343 25.91 3.34 -28.02
N ALA A 344 26.92 2.75 -28.66
CA ALA A 344 27.02 1.30 -28.86
C ALA A 344 27.06 0.50 -27.54
N ASN A 345 27.68 1.05 -26.48
CA ASN A 345 27.68 0.41 -25.15
C ASN A 345 26.26 0.23 -24.59
N ILE A 346 25.33 1.16 -24.89
CA ILE A 346 23.94 1.07 -24.47
C ILE A 346 23.18 0.07 -25.36
N ILE A 347 23.36 0.14 -26.68
CA ILE A 347 22.73 -0.82 -27.61
C ILE A 347 23.12 -2.26 -27.25
N ASN A 348 24.40 -2.50 -26.99
CA ASN A 348 24.92 -3.81 -26.59
C ASN A 348 24.39 -4.27 -25.23
N LYS A 349 24.09 -3.34 -24.30
CA LYS A 349 23.48 -3.68 -23.00
C LYS A 349 21.99 -4.00 -23.12
N PHE A 350 21.30 -3.40 -24.08
CA PHE A 350 19.85 -3.50 -24.29
C PHE A 350 19.49 -4.14 -25.65
N PRO A 351 19.97 -5.37 -25.95
CA PRO A 351 19.73 -5.98 -27.25
C PRO A 351 18.24 -6.23 -27.46
N ASN A 352 17.69 -5.73 -28.57
CA ASN A 352 16.26 -5.83 -28.92
C ASN A 352 15.32 -5.26 -27.85
N ALA A 353 15.77 -4.25 -27.10
CA ALA A 353 15.03 -3.61 -26.02
C ALA A 353 15.00 -2.06 -26.12
N ILE A 354 15.49 -1.51 -27.24
CA ILE A 354 15.42 -0.09 -27.55
C ILE A 354 14.46 0.10 -28.73
N ILE A 355 13.38 0.86 -28.52
CA ILE A 355 12.32 1.10 -29.49
C ILE A 355 12.31 2.58 -29.86
N ASN A 356 12.26 2.88 -31.15
CA ASN A 356 12.12 4.24 -31.65
C ASN A 356 10.85 4.37 -32.51
N ILE A 357 10.34 5.59 -32.60
CA ILE A 357 9.35 5.98 -33.61
C ILE A 357 9.96 6.98 -34.57
N HIS A 358 9.76 6.74 -35.86
CA HIS A 358 10.21 7.58 -36.96
C HIS A 358 9.01 8.13 -37.75
N PRO A 359 8.95 9.44 -38.05
CA PRO A 359 7.80 10.08 -38.69
C PRO A 359 7.80 9.94 -40.23
N ALA A 360 8.15 8.75 -40.73
CA ALA A 360 8.03 8.36 -42.13
C ALA A 360 7.92 6.83 -42.26
N LEU A 361 7.63 6.35 -43.47
CA LEU A 361 7.62 4.92 -43.81
C LEU A 361 9.04 4.44 -44.16
N LEU A 362 9.80 3.95 -43.18
CA LEU A 362 11.15 3.42 -43.39
C LEU A 362 11.13 2.25 -44.40
N PRO A 363 12.18 2.12 -45.23
CA PRO A 363 13.47 2.83 -45.18
C PRO A 363 13.46 4.26 -45.77
N ASP A 364 12.34 4.72 -46.32
CA ASP A 364 12.26 6.05 -46.90
C ASP A 364 12.38 7.15 -45.82
N PHE A 365 13.12 8.19 -46.17
CA PHE A 365 13.32 9.38 -45.32
C PHE A 365 13.90 9.05 -43.92
N GLY A 366 14.61 7.93 -43.79
CA GLY A 366 15.41 7.60 -42.61
C GLY A 366 16.87 8.07 -42.76
N GLY A 367 17.62 7.99 -41.67
CA GLY A 367 19.05 8.23 -41.66
C GLY A 367 19.47 9.55 -41.00
N LYS A 368 20.78 9.78 -40.96
CA LYS A 368 21.36 10.95 -40.29
C LYS A 368 20.82 12.26 -40.88
N GLY A 369 20.23 13.10 -40.03
CA GLY A 369 19.68 14.40 -40.42
C GLY A 369 18.16 14.39 -40.64
N MET A 370 17.55 13.21 -40.73
CA MET A 370 16.12 13.04 -40.93
C MET A 370 15.40 13.00 -39.58
N TYR A 371 15.28 14.14 -38.92
CA TYR A 371 14.57 14.29 -37.66
C TYR A 371 13.78 15.60 -37.63
N GLY A 372 12.77 15.69 -36.76
CA GLY A 372 11.96 16.91 -36.63
C GLY A 372 11.27 17.31 -37.94
N SER A 373 11.23 18.60 -38.24
CA SER A 373 10.56 19.13 -39.44
C SER A 373 11.20 18.68 -40.75
N HIS A 374 12.51 18.39 -40.76
CA HIS A 374 13.24 17.97 -41.96
C HIS A 374 12.64 16.72 -42.61
N VAL A 375 12.07 15.80 -41.83
CA VAL A 375 11.42 14.60 -42.38
C VAL A 375 10.18 14.98 -43.18
N HIS A 376 9.33 15.83 -42.61
CA HIS A 376 8.11 16.28 -43.26
C HIS A 376 8.41 17.14 -44.49
N GLU A 377 9.39 18.05 -44.40
CA GLU A 377 9.88 18.85 -45.53
C GLU A 377 10.37 17.98 -46.69
N ALA A 378 11.16 16.92 -46.39
CA ALA A 378 11.66 15.99 -47.39
C ALA A 378 10.55 15.14 -48.02
N VAL A 379 9.59 14.67 -47.22
CA VAL A 379 8.42 13.93 -47.71
C VAL A 379 7.59 14.79 -48.67
N ILE A 380 7.24 16.01 -48.29
CA ILE A 380 6.48 16.92 -49.15
C ILE A 380 7.26 17.26 -50.44
N SER A 381 8.56 17.53 -50.32
CA SER A 381 9.42 17.82 -51.47
C SER A 381 9.55 16.64 -52.44
N SER A 382 9.40 15.40 -51.96
CA SER A 382 9.46 14.19 -52.78
C SER A 382 8.22 13.95 -53.65
N LYS A 383 7.12 14.69 -53.41
CA LYS A 383 5.82 14.53 -54.10
C LYS A 383 5.21 13.13 -54.01
N LYS A 384 5.52 12.36 -52.95
CA LYS A 384 4.81 11.11 -52.66
C LYS A 384 3.36 11.39 -52.28
N SER A 385 2.47 10.44 -52.56
CA SER A 385 1.04 10.49 -52.19
C SER A 385 0.76 9.97 -50.78
N GLU A 386 1.73 9.30 -50.15
CA GLU A 386 1.60 8.71 -48.82
C GLU A 386 2.82 8.99 -47.94
N SER A 387 2.57 9.10 -46.64
CA SER A 387 3.56 9.11 -45.55
C SER A 387 3.07 8.20 -44.43
N GLY A 388 3.65 8.30 -43.25
CA GLY A 388 3.22 7.52 -42.10
C GLY A 388 4.21 7.53 -40.96
N ILE A 389 4.01 6.59 -40.04
CA ILE A 389 4.93 6.34 -38.93
C ILE A 389 5.56 4.96 -39.09
N THR A 390 6.80 4.84 -38.62
CA THR A 390 7.46 3.55 -38.42
C THR A 390 7.91 3.43 -36.98
N ILE A 391 7.53 2.34 -36.32
CA ILE A 391 8.05 1.96 -35.01
C ILE A 391 9.00 0.78 -35.23
N HIS A 392 10.23 0.91 -34.76
CA HIS A 392 11.29 -0.05 -35.05
C HIS A 392 12.24 -0.22 -33.86
N LEU A 393 13.02 -1.30 -33.90
CA LEU A 393 14.13 -1.48 -32.98
C LEU A 393 15.30 -0.59 -33.39
N VAL A 394 16.07 -0.13 -32.41
CA VAL A 394 17.29 0.64 -32.64
C VAL A 394 18.49 -0.30 -32.71
N ASP A 395 19.34 -0.10 -33.70
CA ASP A 395 20.67 -0.70 -33.83
C ASP A 395 21.73 0.41 -33.98
N GLU A 396 22.97 0.04 -34.34
CA GLU A 396 24.08 0.98 -34.51
C GLU A 396 23.96 1.85 -35.78
N ILE A 397 22.91 1.68 -36.58
CA ILE A 397 22.69 2.41 -37.82
C ILE A 397 21.38 3.21 -37.71
N TYR A 398 21.40 4.48 -38.12
CA TYR A 398 20.19 5.31 -38.08
C TYR A 398 19.05 4.66 -38.87
N ASP A 399 17.91 4.50 -38.19
CA ASP A 399 16.62 4.09 -38.75
C ASP A 399 16.66 2.80 -39.60
N HIS A 400 17.57 1.89 -39.28
CA HIS A 400 17.78 0.64 -40.01
C HIS A 400 17.23 -0.59 -39.27
N GLY A 401 17.14 -0.53 -37.95
CA GLY A 401 16.77 -1.70 -37.16
C GLY A 401 15.37 -2.24 -37.46
N LYS A 402 15.12 -3.47 -37.01
CA LYS A 402 13.93 -4.26 -37.38
C LYS A 402 12.62 -3.49 -37.14
N ILE A 403 11.83 -3.33 -38.20
CA ILE A 403 10.49 -2.75 -38.15
C ILE A 403 9.57 -3.63 -37.28
N ILE A 404 8.88 -2.98 -36.34
CA ILE A 404 7.88 -3.58 -35.45
C ILE A 404 6.48 -3.30 -36.00
N PHE A 405 6.24 -2.07 -36.45
CA PHE A 405 4.94 -1.61 -36.92
C PHE A 405 5.09 -0.43 -37.88
N GLN A 406 4.21 -0.33 -38.86
CA GLN A 406 4.05 0.83 -39.74
C GLN A 406 2.57 1.14 -39.90
N GLU A 407 2.25 2.43 -39.98
CA GLU A 407 0.90 2.90 -40.33
C GLU A 407 1.02 4.04 -41.31
N LYS A 408 0.13 4.05 -42.31
CA LYS A 408 0.16 5.01 -43.41
C LYS A 408 -0.84 6.15 -43.20
N CYS A 409 -0.56 7.29 -43.81
CA CYS A 409 -1.54 8.34 -44.05
C CYS A 409 -1.37 8.96 -45.45
N GLU A 410 -2.48 9.39 -46.03
CA GLU A 410 -2.51 10.08 -47.31
C GLU A 410 -2.03 11.54 -47.17
N ILE A 411 -1.27 11.99 -48.17
CA ILE A 411 -0.82 13.36 -48.36
C ILE A 411 -1.81 14.05 -49.30
N ASN A 412 -2.44 15.12 -48.83
CA ASN A 412 -3.40 15.88 -49.64
C ASN A 412 -2.67 16.76 -50.68
N GLU A 413 -3.35 17.19 -51.75
CA GLU A 413 -2.75 18.01 -52.82
C GLU A 413 -2.12 19.34 -52.33
N ASN A 414 -2.63 19.90 -51.23
CA ASN A 414 -2.15 21.15 -50.62
C ASN A 414 -1.52 20.92 -49.23
N GLU A 415 -1.01 19.72 -48.97
CA GLU A 415 -0.37 19.39 -47.69
C GLU A 415 0.91 20.21 -47.48
N THR A 416 1.06 20.76 -46.27
CA THR A 416 2.26 21.46 -45.82
C THR A 416 3.07 20.56 -44.88
N PRO A 417 4.38 20.82 -44.66
CA PRO A 417 5.16 20.08 -43.66
C PRO A 417 4.50 20.12 -42.26
N GLU A 418 3.91 21.25 -41.87
CA GLU A 418 3.24 21.44 -40.59
C GLU A 418 1.94 20.62 -40.50
N SER A 419 1.09 20.68 -41.53
CA SER A 419 -0.17 19.91 -41.55
C SER A 419 0.09 18.40 -41.62
N LEU A 420 1.15 17.98 -42.32
CA LEU A 420 1.62 16.60 -42.32
C LEU A 420 2.12 16.20 -40.93
N ALA A 421 2.92 17.03 -40.26
CA ALA A 421 3.40 16.77 -38.90
C ALA A 421 2.24 16.55 -37.93
N GLU A 422 1.16 17.33 -38.03
CA GLU A 422 -0.05 17.14 -37.21
C GLU A 422 -0.75 15.80 -37.49
N LYS A 423 -0.85 15.38 -38.76
CA LYS A 423 -1.39 14.05 -39.12
C LYS A 423 -0.53 12.94 -38.54
N ILE A 424 0.79 13.05 -38.69
CA ILE A 424 1.75 12.10 -38.14
C ILE A 424 1.63 12.02 -36.62
N HIS A 425 1.62 13.15 -35.90
CA HIS A 425 1.46 13.17 -34.45
C HIS A 425 0.19 12.45 -33.96
N LYS A 426 -0.92 12.56 -34.70
CA LYS A 426 -2.16 11.80 -34.38
C LYS A 426 -1.95 10.29 -34.49
N LEU A 427 -1.18 9.84 -35.49
CA LEU A 427 -0.81 8.42 -35.60
C LEU A 427 0.11 8.01 -34.46
N GLU A 428 1.16 8.78 -34.16
CA GLU A 428 2.09 8.49 -33.07
C GLU A 428 1.34 8.31 -31.74
N TYR A 429 0.41 9.22 -31.43
CA TYR A 429 -0.38 9.16 -30.20
C TYR A 429 -1.26 7.92 -30.11
N LYS A 430 -1.85 7.53 -31.25
CA LYS A 430 -2.77 6.40 -31.33
C LYS A 430 -2.05 5.05 -31.22
N TYR A 431 -0.91 4.91 -31.90
CA TYR A 431 -0.28 3.62 -32.10
C TYR A 431 0.94 3.38 -31.22
N PHE A 432 1.73 4.42 -30.89
CA PHE A 432 3.02 4.19 -30.25
C PHE A 432 2.92 3.53 -28.87
N PRO A 433 2.08 3.99 -27.92
CA PRO A 433 1.93 3.31 -26.63
C PRO A 433 1.43 1.87 -26.75
N LYS A 434 0.49 1.61 -27.67
CA LYS A 434 -0.09 0.28 -27.90
C LYS A 434 0.94 -0.71 -28.45
N VAL A 435 1.74 -0.27 -29.42
CA VAL A 435 2.79 -1.11 -30.01
C VAL A 435 3.90 -1.39 -29.00
N ILE A 436 4.27 -0.43 -28.15
CA ILE A 436 5.19 -0.66 -27.02
C ILE A 436 4.65 -1.74 -26.09
N GLU A 437 3.38 -1.62 -25.68
CA GLU A 437 2.72 -2.59 -24.81
C GLU A 437 2.71 -3.99 -25.42
N ASP A 438 2.21 -4.12 -26.66
CA ASP A 438 2.16 -5.37 -27.40
C ASP A 438 3.55 -6.00 -27.54
N PHE A 439 4.56 -5.21 -27.88
CA PHE A 439 5.93 -5.70 -28.04
C PHE A 439 6.52 -6.24 -26.74
N ILE A 440 6.29 -5.55 -25.62
CA ILE A 440 6.83 -5.93 -24.32
C ILE A 440 6.11 -7.15 -23.74
N LEU A 441 4.80 -7.28 -23.94
CA LEU A 441 3.99 -8.36 -23.35
C LEU A 441 3.97 -9.66 -24.18
N ARG A 442 4.31 -9.63 -25.48
CA ARG A 442 4.34 -10.82 -26.35
C ARG A 442 5.65 -11.61 -26.29
N LYS A 443 6.71 -11.05 -25.69
CA LYS A 443 7.98 -11.73 -25.40
C LYS A 443 7.94 -12.38 -24.02
#